data_AF-A0A7R9NHS5-F1
#
_entry.id   AF-A0A7R9NHS5-F1
#
_cell.length_a   1.000
_cell.length_b   1.000
_cell.length_c   1.000
_cell.angle_alpha   90.00
_cell.angle_beta   90.00
_cell.angle_gamma   90.00
#
_symmetry.space_group_name_H-M   'P 1'
#
loop_
_entity.id
_entity.type
_entity.pdbx_description
1 polymer ?
#
loop_
_entity_poly.entity_id
_entity_poly.type
_entity_poly.pdbx_seq_one_letter_code
_entity_poly.pdbx_strand_id
1 'polypeptide(L)'
;TSDLYQFRFIGNKMYPSSPFTSSATQNFLRKTYSGCSDQYFSALLNWLCTPPANTCIRLNLLKVSRDEALHRLRQHFNEFQIVAHSQVPDVVILISRLSGQLVQKDLEVIVDVCGAEAVLRGADVFAPGVMGMQTGVQIDSEVSVYCDLDGSCRRGMATRFTGQKIHIGNGVAVQDRKMVYCSTAQKGVAVVMKERLINNPCFSNLMSDILYIQNLPSVLCGHVLNPCKDDLVIDLCASPGGKTTHIATLMKGEGRVIAIDKTDKKVEEVRQNARRWGLGNVSCFTFNARKILNEKGSIPGVNPGCVSMPPFRPETFDKVLVDAPCSGLGRRPQLHNAITEKELHSHGKLQKDILRNGISLLKAGGTLVYSTCTLTAEENESVVEWALTAHANLRLVPIDSALGEPGMAVAGSGLTRMDLGKLRRFQYPTGVESSHSDYNRDTIGFFIAKFLKSS
;
A
#
# COMPACT_ATOMS: atom_id res chain seq x y z
N THR A 1 -4.39 23.31 -25.46
CA THR A 1 -3.91 22.72 -24.19
C THR A 1 -5.05 22.00 -23.45
N SER A 2 -5.94 21.39 -24.24
CA SER A 2 -7.24 20.84 -23.85
C SER A 2 -7.11 19.41 -23.29
N ASP A 3 -7.77 19.17 -22.16
CA ASP A 3 -8.11 17.90 -21.53
C ASP A 3 -6.96 16.92 -21.21
N LEU A 4 -6.07 17.33 -20.29
CA LEU A 4 -5.09 16.43 -19.66
C LEU A 4 -5.75 15.35 -18.79
N TYR A 5 -6.95 15.59 -18.27
CA TYR A 5 -7.70 14.65 -17.45
C TYR A 5 -8.93 14.16 -18.20
N GLN A 6 -9.06 12.84 -18.26
CA GLN A 6 -10.29 12.20 -18.69
C GLN A 6 -11.21 12.06 -17.47
N PHE A 7 -12.49 12.36 -17.64
CA PHE A 7 -13.49 12.28 -16.58
C PHE A 7 -14.63 11.33 -16.95
N ARG A 8 -15.28 10.80 -15.92
CA ARG A 8 -16.53 10.05 -15.98
C ARG A 8 -17.48 10.52 -14.90
N PHE A 9 -18.72 10.05 -14.95
CA PHE A 9 -19.68 10.28 -13.89
C PHE A 9 -19.74 9.09 -12.91
N ILE A 10 -19.67 9.37 -11.61
CA ILE A 10 -20.08 8.45 -10.54
C ILE A 10 -21.35 9.06 -9.92
N GLY A 11 -22.50 8.46 -10.20
CA GLY A 11 -23.79 9.13 -9.99
C GLY A 11 -23.89 10.38 -10.87
N ASN A 12 -24.14 11.54 -10.26
CA ASN A 12 -24.22 12.84 -10.96
C ASN A 12 -22.92 13.67 -10.87
N LYS A 13 -21.80 13.06 -10.46
CA LYS A 13 -20.54 13.79 -10.20
C LYS A 13 -19.41 13.41 -11.14
N MET A 14 -18.73 14.41 -11.65
CA MET A 14 -17.52 14.28 -12.43
C MET A 14 -16.37 13.73 -11.57
N TYR A 15 -15.70 12.69 -12.04
CA TYR A 15 -14.64 11.97 -11.34
C TYR A 15 -13.60 11.47 -12.34
N PRO A 16 -12.29 11.38 -12.01
CA PRO A 16 -11.29 10.95 -12.97
C PRO A 16 -11.57 9.54 -13.52
N SER A 17 -11.38 9.37 -14.83
CA SER A 17 -11.43 8.06 -15.51
C SER A 17 -10.05 7.45 -15.75
N SER A 18 -8.99 8.21 -15.49
CA SER A 18 -7.61 7.73 -15.49
C SER A 18 -6.76 8.51 -14.48
N PRO A 19 -5.85 7.85 -13.75
CA PRO A 19 -4.90 8.53 -12.86
C PRO A 19 -3.76 9.20 -13.65
N PHE A 20 -3.60 8.86 -14.93
CA PHE A 20 -2.44 9.24 -15.73
C PHE A 20 -2.79 10.34 -16.72
N THR A 21 -2.10 11.47 -16.60
CA THR A 21 -2.18 12.57 -17.58
C THR A 21 -1.20 12.39 -18.75
N SER A 22 -0.20 11.51 -18.59
CA SER A 22 0.79 11.20 -19.61
C SER A 22 0.39 9.99 -20.44
N SER A 23 0.39 10.14 -21.76
CA SER A 23 0.21 9.03 -22.70
C SER A 23 1.32 7.99 -22.58
N ALA A 24 2.55 8.37 -22.18
CA ALA A 24 3.66 7.44 -22.00
C ALA A 24 3.39 6.44 -20.87
N THR A 25 2.91 6.89 -19.71
CA THR A 25 2.58 6.02 -18.57
C THR A 25 1.40 5.09 -18.91
N GLN A 26 0.38 5.62 -19.57
CA GLN A 26 -0.74 4.79 -20.05
C GLN A 26 -0.28 3.73 -21.05
N ASN A 27 0.55 4.11 -22.03
CA ASN A 27 1.10 3.20 -23.03
C ASN A 27 2.00 2.14 -22.39
N PHE A 28 2.80 2.51 -21.39
CA PHE A 28 3.63 1.58 -20.63
C PHE A 28 2.76 0.51 -19.95
N LEU A 29 1.72 0.91 -19.22
CA LEU A 29 0.79 -0.03 -18.61
C LEU A 29 0.02 -0.85 -19.66
N ARG A 30 -0.36 -0.23 -20.78
CA ARG A 30 -1.07 -0.90 -21.88
C ARG A 30 -0.25 -2.02 -22.52
N LYS A 31 1.09 -1.93 -22.54
CA LYS A 31 1.94 -3.06 -22.99
C LYS A 31 1.74 -4.30 -22.13
N THR A 32 1.64 -4.12 -20.81
CA THR A 32 1.37 -5.21 -19.86
C THR A 32 0.01 -5.86 -20.12
N TYR A 33 -1.00 -5.08 -20.54
CA TYR A 33 -2.36 -5.55 -20.84
C TYR A 33 -2.66 -5.62 -22.34
N SER A 34 -1.64 -5.85 -23.18
CA SER A 34 -1.79 -5.83 -24.64
C SER A 34 -2.71 -6.92 -25.20
N GLY A 35 -2.90 -8.01 -24.45
CA GLY A 35 -3.86 -9.07 -24.77
C GLY A 35 -5.31 -8.78 -24.33
N CYS A 36 -5.57 -7.65 -23.67
CA CYS A 36 -6.91 -7.28 -23.20
C CYS A 36 -7.61 -6.32 -24.17
N SER A 37 -8.95 -6.30 -24.12
CA SER A 37 -9.74 -5.36 -24.92
C SER A 37 -9.58 -3.91 -24.43
N ASP A 38 -9.86 -2.94 -25.32
CA ASP A 38 -9.87 -1.53 -24.96
C ASP A 38 -10.86 -1.22 -23.83
N GLN A 39 -12.03 -1.89 -23.85
CA GLN A 39 -13.03 -1.76 -22.80
C GLN A 39 -12.49 -2.21 -21.44
N TYR A 40 -11.77 -3.33 -21.39
CA TYR A 40 -11.14 -3.81 -20.16
C TYR A 40 -10.08 -2.82 -19.67
N PHE A 41 -9.22 -2.32 -20.56
CA PHE A 41 -8.17 -1.38 -20.18
C PHE A 41 -8.75 -0.06 -19.64
N SER A 42 -9.80 0.47 -20.27
CA SER A 42 -10.51 1.65 -19.76
C SER A 42 -11.17 1.38 -18.40
N ALA A 43 -11.74 0.19 -18.19
CA ALA A 43 -12.31 -0.20 -16.91
C ALA A 43 -11.25 -0.35 -15.81
N LEU A 44 -10.06 -0.87 -16.14
CA LEU A 44 -8.90 -0.91 -15.25
C LEU A 44 -8.48 0.50 -14.81
N LEU A 45 -8.38 1.46 -15.73
CA LEU A 45 -8.03 2.85 -15.38
C LEU A 45 -9.07 3.49 -14.47
N ASN A 46 -10.36 3.29 -14.75
CA ASN A 46 -11.46 3.72 -13.89
C ASN A 46 -11.39 3.10 -12.49
N TRP A 47 -11.04 1.82 -12.42
CA TRP A 47 -10.90 1.08 -11.16
C TRP A 47 -9.74 1.61 -10.32
N LEU A 48 -8.61 2.00 -10.94
CA LEU A 48 -7.48 2.62 -10.24
C LEU A 48 -7.88 3.93 -9.56
N CYS A 49 -8.71 4.76 -10.19
CA CYS A 49 -9.21 6.00 -9.59
C CYS A 49 -10.20 5.77 -8.45
N THR A 50 -10.82 4.59 -8.38
CA THR A 50 -11.88 4.30 -7.42
C THR A 50 -11.29 3.68 -6.16
N PRO A 51 -11.58 4.22 -4.96
CA PRO A 51 -11.16 3.58 -3.70
C PRO A 51 -11.73 2.16 -3.61
N PRO A 52 -11.03 1.22 -2.97
CA PRO A 52 -11.65 -0.03 -2.56
C PRO A 52 -12.84 0.28 -1.65
N ALA A 53 -13.97 -0.40 -1.87
CA ALA A 53 -15.17 -0.24 -1.05
C ALA A 53 -15.03 -0.91 0.32
N ASN A 54 -14.05 -1.79 0.48
CA ASN A 54 -13.86 -2.55 1.70
C ASN A 54 -12.59 -2.09 2.42
N THR A 55 -12.73 -1.79 3.71
CA THR A 55 -11.58 -1.50 4.57
C THR A 55 -11.11 -2.78 5.22
N CYS A 56 -9.90 -3.21 4.85
CA CYS A 56 -9.22 -4.37 5.42
C CYS A 56 -8.43 -3.96 6.67
N ILE A 57 -8.71 -4.64 7.78
CA ILE A 57 -8.15 -4.37 9.10
C ILE A 57 -7.42 -5.63 9.56
N ARG A 58 -6.11 -5.53 9.76
CA ARG A 58 -5.30 -6.59 10.38
C ARG A 58 -5.32 -6.44 11.89
N LEU A 59 -5.46 -7.57 12.58
CA LEU A 59 -5.53 -7.64 14.04
C LEU A 59 -4.17 -8.02 14.64
N ASN A 60 -3.88 -7.47 15.82
CA ASN A 60 -2.82 -7.95 16.70
C ASN A 60 -3.33 -9.12 17.55
N LEU A 61 -3.27 -10.34 17.02
CA LEU A 61 -3.78 -11.52 17.73
C LEU A 61 -2.99 -11.89 19.01
N LEU A 62 -1.88 -11.19 19.31
CA LEU A 62 -1.19 -11.32 20.60
C LEU A 62 -1.90 -10.58 21.73
N LYS A 63 -2.75 -9.60 21.39
CA LYS A 63 -3.43 -8.73 22.36
C LYS A 63 -4.95 -8.88 22.36
N VAL A 64 -5.54 -9.34 21.27
CA VAL A 64 -6.99 -9.44 21.12
C VAL A 64 -7.37 -10.67 20.32
N SER A 65 -8.45 -11.36 20.72
CA SER A 65 -9.03 -12.40 19.87
C SER A 65 -9.80 -11.77 18.71
N ARG A 66 -10.01 -12.52 17.63
CA ARG A 66 -10.78 -12.02 16.48
C ARG A 66 -12.22 -11.66 16.86
N ASP A 67 -12.85 -12.46 17.70
CA ASP A 67 -14.25 -12.26 18.11
C ASP A 67 -14.40 -11.02 19.00
N GLU A 68 -13.45 -10.81 19.92
CA GLU A 68 -13.42 -9.61 20.74
C GLU A 68 -13.18 -8.34 19.90
N ALA A 69 -12.26 -8.40 18.93
CA ALA A 69 -12.03 -7.29 18.01
C ALA A 69 -13.27 -6.97 17.17
N LEU A 70 -13.96 -8.00 16.66
CA LEU A 70 -15.22 -7.83 15.94
C LEU A 70 -16.30 -7.20 16.81
N HIS A 71 -16.43 -7.63 18.06
CA HIS A 71 -17.40 -7.08 18.99
C HIS A 71 -17.14 -5.57 19.22
N ARG A 72 -15.90 -5.20 19.55
CA ARG A 72 -15.51 -3.79 19.75
C ARG A 72 -15.71 -2.93 18.50
N LEU A 73 -15.35 -3.44 17.33
CA LEU A 73 -15.53 -2.73 16.06
C LEU A 73 -17.02 -2.52 15.75
N ARG A 74 -17.88 -3.52 15.97
CA ARG A 74 -19.33 -3.40 15.75
C ARG A 74 -20.01 -2.45 16.74
N GLN A 75 -19.50 -2.36 17.97
CA GLN A 75 -19.97 -1.36 18.92
C GLN A 75 -19.60 0.07 18.50
N HIS A 76 -18.39 0.24 17.95
CA HIS A 76 -17.89 1.55 17.54
C HIS A 76 -18.45 2.02 16.19
N PHE A 77 -18.68 1.10 15.26
CA PHE A 77 -19.15 1.33 13.89
C PHE A 77 -20.45 0.55 13.63
N ASN A 78 -21.50 0.88 14.39
CA ASN A 78 -22.76 0.13 14.40
C ASN A 78 -23.56 0.24 13.10
N GLU A 79 -23.28 1.25 12.29
CA GLU A 79 -23.88 1.52 10.99
C GLU A 79 -23.22 0.72 9.85
N PHE A 80 -22.07 0.07 10.13
CA PHE A 80 -21.30 -0.68 9.15
C PHE A 80 -21.42 -2.18 9.32
N GLN A 81 -21.44 -2.89 8.20
CA GLN A 81 -21.29 -4.35 8.21
C GLN A 81 -19.81 -4.70 8.39
N ILE A 82 -19.50 -5.39 9.49
CA ILE A 82 -18.14 -5.82 9.81
C ILE A 82 -18.11 -7.34 9.95
N VAL A 83 -17.26 -8.00 9.15
CA VAL A 83 -17.18 -9.46 9.05
C VAL A 83 -15.76 -9.97 9.24
N ALA A 84 -15.61 -11.18 9.79
CA ALA A 84 -14.33 -11.89 9.76
C ALA A 84 -13.99 -12.27 8.31
N HIS A 85 -12.73 -12.16 7.92
CA HIS A 85 -12.29 -12.73 6.66
C HIS A 85 -12.32 -14.26 6.74
N SER A 86 -12.94 -14.92 5.76
CA SER A 86 -13.15 -16.37 5.76
C SER A 86 -11.85 -17.17 5.64
N GLN A 87 -10.89 -16.67 4.85
CA GLN A 87 -9.62 -17.37 4.56
C GLN A 87 -8.39 -16.82 5.31
N VAL A 88 -8.49 -15.65 5.96
CA VAL A 88 -7.31 -14.97 6.54
C VAL A 88 -7.61 -14.71 8.02
N PRO A 89 -6.98 -15.45 8.94
CA PRO A 89 -7.46 -15.58 10.32
C PRO A 89 -7.33 -14.30 11.16
N ASP A 90 -6.40 -13.42 10.82
CA ASP A 90 -6.10 -12.17 11.53
C ASP A 90 -6.65 -10.93 10.79
N VAL A 91 -7.64 -11.11 9.91
CA VAL A 91 -8.27 -10.03 9.15
C VAL A 91 -9.76 -9.91 9.45
N VAL A 92 -10.18 -8.67 9.62
CA VAL A 92 -11.58 -8.23 9.64
C VAL A 92 -11.80 -7.27 8.48
N ILE A 93 -12.97 -7.37 7.86
CA ILE A 93 -13.39 -6.51 6.76
C ILE A 93 -14.56 -5.65 7.22
N LEU A 94 -14.40 -4.34 7.05
CA LEU A 94 -15.49 -3.37 7.14
C LEU A 94 -15.97 -3.05 5.72
N ILE A 95 -17.24 -3.32 5.45
CA ILE A 95 -17.85 -3.12 4.13
C ILE A 95 -18.46 -1.72 4.09
N SER A 96 -17.88 -0.86 3.26
CA SER A 96 -18.38 0.50 3.07
C SER A 96 -19.36 0.55 1.91
N ARG A 97 -20.18 1.60 1.89
CA ARG A 97 -21.12 1.89 0.80
C ARG A 97 -20.75 3.22 0.17
N LEU A 98 -21.08 3.37 -1.12
CA LEU A 98 -21.07 4.69 -1.74
C LEU A 98 -22.00 5.59 -0.93
N SER A 99 -21.52 6.79 -0.58
CA SER A 99 -22.40 7.78 0.02
C SER A 99 -23.43 8.23 -1.02
N GLY A 100 -24.58 8.72 -0.57
CA GLY A 100 -25.49 9.45 -1.44
C GLY A 100 -24.85 10.71 -2.06
N GLN A 101 -25.68 11.53 -2.71
CA GLN A 101 -25.23 12.76 -3.36
C GLN A 101 -24.71 13.77 -2.32
N LEU A 102 -23.40 14.06 -2.29
CA LEU A 102 -22.89 15.13 -1.41
C LEU A 102 -23.40 16.49 -1.90
N VAL A 103 -24.05 17.24 -1.03
CA VAL A 103 -24.53 18.59 -1.30
C VAL A 103 -23.39 19.57 -1.05
N GLN A 104 -23.14 20.47 -2.00
CA GLN A 104 -22.08 21.47 -1.87
C GLN A 104 -22.43 22.50 -0.77
N LYS A 105 -21.42 22.90 0.00
CA LYS A 105 -21.48 23.95 1.04
C LYS A 105 -20.95 25.28 0.48
N ASP A 106 -21.23 26.36 1.21
CA ASP A 106 -20.86 27.73 0.79
C ASP A 106 -19.38 28.05 0.91
N LEU A 107 -18.66 27.30 1.75
CA LEU A 107 -17.23 27.47 1.98
C LEU A 107 -16.48 26.24 1.49
N GLU A 108 -15.29 26.46 0.94
CA GLU A 108 -14.45 25.38 0.43
C GLU A 108 -13.06 25.32 1.05
N VAL A 109 -12.56 24.09 1.19
CA VAL A 109 -11.18 23.76 1.53
C VAL A 109 -10.60 22.91 0.40
N ILE A 110 -9.43 23.29 -0.10
CA ILE A 110 -8.72 22.59 -1.17
C ILE A 110 -7.57 21.82 -0.56
N VAL A 111 -7.50 20.53 -0.86
CA VAL A 111 -6.44 19.63 -0.41
C VAL A 111 -5.62 19.14 -1.60
N ASP A 112 -4.37 18.75 -1.33
CA ASP A 112 -3.55 18.06 -2.30
C ASP A 112 -4.07 16.64 -2.61
N VAL A 113 -3.55 16.04 -3.68
CA VAL A 113 -3.93 14.69 -4.14
C VAL A 113 -3.74 13.64 -3.04
N CYS A 114 -2.62 13.69 -2.32
CA CYS A 114 -2.33 12.73 -1.25
C CYS A 114 -3.35 12.80 -0.10
N GLY A 115 -3.70 14.01 0.33
CA GLY A 115 -4.72 14.27 1.34
C GLY A 115 -6.11 13.83 0.88
N ALA A 116 -6.46 14.10 -0.38
CA ALA A 116 -7.71 13.66 -0.96
C ALA A 116 -7.84 12.12 -1.01
N GLU A 117 -6.80 11.42 -1.48
CA GLU A 117 -6.77 9.96 -1.51
C GLU A 117 -6.89 9.36 -0.10
N ALA A 118 -6.26 9.98 0.90
CA ALA A 118 -6.39 9.57 2.30
C ALA A 118 -7.82 9.77 2.83
N VAL A 119 -8.46 10.90 2.53
CA VAL A 119 -9.86 11.19 2.89
C VAL A 119 -10.81 10.18 2.27
N LEU A 120 -10.62 9.84 0.99
CA LEU A 120 -11.39 8.81 0.30
C LEU A 120 -11.22 7.41 0.92
N ARG A 121 -10.12 7.17 1.63
CA ARG A 121 -9.85 5.96 2.42
C ARG A 121 -10.29 6.08 3.89
N GLY A 122 -11.02 7.13 4.24
CA GLY A 122 -11.65 7.33 5.55
C GLY A 122 -10.95 8.33 6.47
N ALA A 123 -9.80 8.88 6.09
CA ALA A 123 -9.11 9.87 6.93
C ALA A 123 -9.91 11.18 7.07
N ASP A 124 -9.57 11.95 8.10
CA ASP A 124 -9.89 13.37 8.17
C ASP A 124 -8.85 14.20 7.38
N VAL A 125 -9.15 15.46 7.12
CA VAL A 125 -8.19 16.36 6.46
C VAL A 125 -7.18 16.84 7.48
N PHE A 126 -5.91 16.53 7.28
CA PHE A 126 -4.82 17.05 8.11
C PHE A 126 -4.22 18.32 7.51
N ALA A 127 -3.82 19.25 8.39
CA ALA A 127 -3.28 20.56 8.01
C ALA A 127 -2.16 20.54 6.95
N PRO A 128 -1.20 19.59 6.94
CA PRO A 128 -0.16 19.53 5.91
C PRO A 128 -0.71 19.42 4.49
N GLY A 129 -1.83 18.69 4.31
CA GLY A 129 -2.44 18.46 3.01
C GLY A 129 -3.38 19.57 2.55
N VAL A 130 -3.60 20.60 3.37
CA VAL A 130 -4.45 21.75 2.99
C VAL A 130 -3.66 22.72 2.14
N MET A 131 -4.07 22.88 0.88
CA MET A 131 -3.48 23.81 -0.09
C MET A 131 -4.18 25.17 -0.04
N GLY A 132 -5.51 25.18 -0.09
CA GLY A 132 -6.33 26.38 -0.05
C GLY A 132 -7.44 26.27 1.00
N MET A 133 -7.86 27.40 1.54
CA MET A 133 -8.97 27.46 2.50
C MET A 133 -9.68 28.80 2.30
N GLN A 134 -10.94 28.81 1.87
CA GLN A 134 -11.59 30.05 1.48
C GLN A 134 -11.62 31.08 2.65
N THR A 135 -11.43 32.37 2.34
CA THR A 135 -11.68 33.46 3.29
C THR A 135 -13.11 33.34 3.82
N GLY A 136 -13.26 33.35 5.14
CA GLY A 136 -14.54 33.13 5.81
C GLY A 136 -14.64 31.78 6.52
N VAL A 137 -13.77 30.81 6.22
CA VAL A 137 -13.66 29.58 7.01
C VAL A 137 -13.15 29.92 8.41
N GLN A 138 -13.99 29.65 9.41
CA GLN A 138 -13.70 29.73 10.83
C GLN A 138 -13.79 28.31 11.43
N ILE A 139 -13.35 28.15 12.68
CA ILE A 139 -13.65 26.92 13.43
C ILE A 139 -15.18 26.74 13.47
N ASP A 140 -15.61 25.48 13.39
CA ASP A 140 -17.01 25.04 13.30
C ASP A 140 -17.74 25.38 11.99
N SER A 141 -17.06 25.99 11.01
CA SER A 141 -17.63 26.18 9.68
C SER A 141 -17.86 24.85 8.97
N GLU A 142 -19.05 24.67 8.40
CA GLU A 142 -19.30 23.59 7.44
C GLU A 142 -18.63 23.92 6.10
N VAL A 143 -17.83 22.99 5.60
CA VAL A 143 -17.04 23.19 4.38
C VAL A 143 -17.20 22.01 3.43
N SER A 144 -17.17 22.31 2.13
CA SER A 144 -16.93 21.30 1.09
C SER A 144 -15.44 21.17 0.86
N VAL A 145 -14.96 19.93 0.86
CA VAL A 145 -13.55 19.62 0.64
C VAL A 145 -13.35 19.16 -0.79
N TYR A 146 -12.39 19.76 -1.48
CA TYR A 146 -12.05 19.44 -2.86
C TYR A 146 -10.60 19.02 -3.01
N CYS A 147 -10.34 18.06 -3.89
CA CYS A 147 -8.98 17.73 -4.33
C CYS A 147 -8.55 18.71 -5.43
N ASP A 148 -7.36 19.29 -5.31
CA ASP A 148 -6.65 19.91 -6.43
C ASP A 148 -6.06 18.82 -7.32
N LEU A 149 -6.65 18.60 -8.50
CA LEU A 149 -6.23 17.53 -9.41
C LEU A 149 -5.03 17.92 -10.25
N ASP A 150 -4.97 19.17 -10.71
CA ASP A 150 -3.92 19.64 -11.62
C ASP A 150 -2.72 20.25 -10.89
N GLY A 151 -2.77 20.32 -9.55
CA GLY A 151 -1.68 20.83 -8.72
C GLY A 151 -1.49 22.34 -8.86
N SER A 152 -2.48 23.06 -9.40
CA SER A 152 -2.38 24.50 -9.65
C SER A 152 -2.76 25.34 -8.42
N CYS A 153 -3.31 24.75 -7.36
CA CYS A 153 -3.63 25.45 -6.13
C CYS A 153 -2.37 25.79 -5.34
N ARG A 154 -2.03 27.08 -5.30
CA ARG A 154 -0.90 27.57 -4.49
C ARG A 154 -1.23 27.48 -3.01
N ARG A 155 -0.27 26.98 -2.23
CA ARG A 155 -0.39 26.89 -0.78
C ARG A 155 -0.71 28.24 -0.14
N GLY A 156 -1.76 28.29 0.68
CA GLY A 156 -2.25 29.51 1.32
C GLY A 156 -3.36 30.24 0.55
N MET A 157 -3.80 29.72 -0.61
CA MET A 157 -4.86 30.33 -1.41
C MET A 157 -6.11 30.63 -0.56
N ALA A 158 -6.63 31.85 -0.69
CA ALA A 158 -7.73 32.39 0.12
C ALA A 158 -9.03 32.55 -0.68
N THR A 159 -8.93 32.66 -1.99
CA THR A 159 -10.08 32.79 -2.89
C THR A 159 -10.59 31.40 -3.27
N ARG A 160 -11.81 31.34 -3.81
CA ARG A 160 -12.30 30.11 -4.43
C ARG A 160 -11.37 29.65 -5.54
N PHE A 161 -11.04 28.37 -5.54
CA PHE A 161 -10.18 27.75 -6.53
C PHE A 161 -10.99 27.40 -7.78
N THR A 162 -10.46 27.82 -8.94
CA THR A 162 -11.10 27.66 -10.25
C THR A 162 -10.39 26.64 -11.15
N GLY A 163 -9.28 26.05 -10.68
CA GLY A 163 -8.60 24.96 -11.38
C GLY A 163 -9.38 23.65 -11.33
N GLN A 164 -8.82 22.59 -11.90
CA GLN A 164 -9.49 21.29 -11.95
C GLN A 164 -9.57 20.69 -10.55
N LYS A 165 -10.80 20.48 -10.07
CA LYS A 165 -11.04 19.96 -8.73
C LYS A 165 -12.20 18.98 -8.67
N ILE A 166 -12.16 18.07 -7.71
CA ILE A 166 -13.26 17.13 -7.44
C ILE A 166 -13.75 17.24 -6.01
N HIS A 167 -15.07 17.17 -5.82
CA HIS A 167 -15.71 17.23 -4.50
C HIS A 167 -15.59 15.86 -3.82
N ILE A 168 -14.75 15.76 -2.79
CA ILE A 168 -14.45 14.49 -2.13
C ILE A 168 -15.27 14.26 -0.85
N GLY A 169 -15.89 15.32 -0.30
CA GLY A 169 -16.70 15.23 0.90
C GLY A 169 -17.05 16.57 1.51
N ASN A 170 -17.78 16.53 2.61
CA ASN A 170 -18.09 17.67 3.47
C ASN A 170 -17.61 17.40 4.89
N GLY A 171 -17.21 18.46 5.59
CA GLY A 171 -16.74 18.36 6.96
C GLY A 171 -16.91 19.65 7.74
N VAL A 172 -16.42 19.62 8.97
CA VAL A 172 -16.42 20.77 9.88
C VAL A 172 -14.96 21.17 10.13
N ALA A 173 -14.65 22.44 9.89
CA ALA A 173 -13.32 22.98 10.13
C ALA A 173 -13.03 23.04 11.63
N VAL A 174 -11.90 22.47 12.05
CA VAL A 174 -11.42 22.52 13.45
C VAL A 174 -10.14 23.35 13.59
N GLN A 175 -9.60 23.81 12.47
CA GLN A 175 -8.53 24.80 12.40
C GLN A 175 -8.94 25.89 11.41
N ASP A 176 -8.62 27.13 11.74
CA ASP A 176 -8.78 28.25 10.82
C ASP A 176 -7.55 28.42 9.90
N ARG A 177 -7.62 29.41 8.99
CA ARG A 177 -6.52 29.74 8.08
C ARG A 177 -5.21 30.06 8.82
N LYS A 178 -5.27 30.79 9.93
CA LYS A 178 -4.06 31.22 10.65
C LYS A 178 -3.35 30.01 11.25
N MET A 179 -4.10 29.05 11.79
CA MET A 179 -3.58 27.82 12.35
C MET A 179 -2.96 26.92 11.27
N VAL A 180 -3.67 26.70 10.17
CA VAL A 180 -3.21 25.81 9.08
C VAL A 180 -1.92 26.30 8.43
N TYR A 181 -1.79 27.63 8.22
CA TYR A 181 -0.64 28.20 7.52
C TYR A 181 0.42 28.81 8.45
N CYS A 182 0.33 28.58 9.76
CA CYS A 182 1.36 29.00 10.71
C CYS A 182 2.70 28.29 10.47
N SER A 183 3.81 28.98 10.74
CA SER A 183 5.17 28.50 10.50
C SER A 183 5.66 27.42 11.49
N THR A 184 5.06 27.32 12.68
CA THR A 184 5.65 26.55 13.80
C THR A 184 5.09 25.16 14.03
N ALA A 185 3.90 24.80 13.55
CA ALA A 185 3.45 23.39 13.50
C ALA A 185 2.13 23.24 12.71
N GLN A 186 2.23 22.95 11.42
CA GLN A 186 1.09 22.58 10.57
C GLN A 186 0.63 21.14 10.85
N LYS A 187 0.45 20.76 12.11
CA LYS A 187 0.13 19.37 12.50
C LYS A 187 -1.30 19.29 13.01
N GLY A 188 -1.89 18.10 12.87
CA GLY A 188 -3.23 17.80 13.36
C GLY A 188 -4.30 17.90 12.27
N VAL A 189 -5.53 17.61 12.69
CA VAL A 189 -6.72 17.64 11.84
C VAL A 189 -7.11 19.10 11.61
N ALA A 190 -7.34 19.48 10.37
CA ALA A 190 -7.86 20.79 9.96
C ALA A 190 -9.37 20.73 9.67
N VAL A 191 -9.86 19.62 9.09
CA VAL A 191 -11.30 19.40 8.85
C VAL A 191 -11.66 17.99 9.29
N VAL A 192 -12.62 17.87 10.20
CA VAL A 192 -13.24 16.58 10.57
C VAL A 192 -14.31 16.26 9.54
N MET A 193 -14.12 15.17 8.80
CA MET A 193 -14.97 14.83 7.68
C MET A 193 -16.26 14.15 8.17
N LYS A 194 -17.41 14.71 7.79
CA LYS A 194 -18.75 14.22 8.16
C LYS A 194 -19.38 13.38 7.06
N GLU A 195 -19.14 13.77 5.80
CA GLU A 195 -19.62 13.09 4.62
C GLU A 195 -18.44 12.90 3.66
N ARG A 196 -18.31 11.73 3.07
CA ARG A 196 -17.25 11.40 2.11
C ARG A 196 -17.90 10.75 0.90
N LEU A 197 -17.36 10.98 -0.30
CA LEU A 197 -17.87 10.36 -1.53
C LEU A 197 -17.97 8.82 -1.43
N ILE A 198 -17.01 8.20 -0.74
CA ILE A 198 -17.11 6.82 -0.29
C ILE A 198 -17.14 6.84 1.23
N ASN A 199 -18.18 6.24 1.81
CA ASN A 199 -18.41 6.28 3.25
C ASN A 199 -17.48 5.31 4.00
N ASN A 200 -16.17 5.53 3.91
CA ASN A 200 -15.17 4.84 4.72
C ASN A 200 -15.07 5.54 6.09
N PRO A 201 -15.17 4.82 7.21
CA PRO A 201 -15.04 5.45 8.52
C PRO A 201 -13.60 5.83 8.84
N CYS A 202 -13.44 6.77 9.77
CA CYS A 202 -12.14 7.20 10.26
C CYS A 202 -11.64 6.24 11.35
N PHE A 203 -10.43 5.70 11.15
CA PHE A 203 -9.74 4.85 12.12
C PHE A 203 -8.67 5.59 12.92
N SER A 204 -8.64 6.92 12.86
CA SER A 204 -7.57 7.73 13.47
C SER A 204 -7.41 7.41 14.96
N ASN A 205 -6.27 6.82 15.31
CA ASN A 205 -5.88 6.37 16.65
C ASN A 205 -6.81 5.33 17.31
N LEU A 206 -7.82 4.82 16.62
CA LEU A 206 -8.75 3.84 17.17
C LEU A 206 -8.03 2.52 17.43
N MET A 207 -7.93 2.13 18.70
CA MET A 207 -7.39 0.83 19.12
C MET A 207 -6.05 0.51 18.43
N SER A 208 -5.19 1.53 18.31
CA SER A 208 -4.02 1.54 17.41
C SER A 208 -2.93 0.53 17.76
N ASP A 209 -3.02 -0.08 18.94
CA ASP A 209 -2.12 -1.12 19.41
C ASP A 209 -2.62 -2.55 19.08
N ILE A 210 -3.88 -2.68 18.65
CA ILE A 210 -4.51 -3.93 18.22
C ILE A 210 -5.02 -3.93 16.77
N LEU A 211 -5.20 -2.77 16.13
CA LEU A 211 -5.66 -2.64 14.75
C LEU A 211 -4.59 -2.02 13.84
N TYR A 212 -4.44 -2.56 12.63
CA TYR A 212 -3.66 -1.96 11.55
C TYR A 212 -4.47 -1.95 10.26
N ILE A 213 -4.70 -0.77 9.68
CA ILE A 213 -5.33 -0.69 8.35
C ILE A 213 -4.30 -1.10 7.29
N GLN A 214 -4.51 -2.26 6.69
CA GLN A 214 -3.57 -2.86 5.74
C GLN A 214 -4.36 -3.53 4.62
N ASN A 215 -4.00 -3.24 3.38
CA ASN A 215 -4.65 -3.88 2.23
C ASN A 215 -4.48 -5.40 2.31
N LEU A 216 -5.54 -6.15 2.00
CA LEU A 216 -5.58 -7.61 2.04
C LEU A 216 -4.34 -8.30 1.40
N PRO A 217 -3.91 -7.96 0.17
CA PRO A 217 -2.75 -8.62 -0.43
C PRO A 217 -1.42 -8.32 0.31
N SER A 218 -1.34 -7.16 1.00
CA SER A 218 -0.19 -6.87 1.86
C SER A 218 -0.18 -7.68 3.16
N VAL A 219 -1.36 -8.05 3.70
CA VAL A 219 -1.46 -8.99 4.83
C VAL A 219 -1.10 -10.40 4.37
N LEU A 220 -1.58 -10.80 3.18
CA LEU A 220 -1.28 -12.12 2.61
C LEU A 220 0.22 -12.39 2.52
N CYS A 221 1.06 -11.38 2.28
CA CYS A 221 2.52 -11.54 2.25
C CYS A 221 3.10 -12.19 3.51
N GLY A 222 2.63 -11.83 4.70
CA GLY A 222 3.09 -12.41 5.96
C GLY A 222 2.73 -13.90 6.08
N HIS A 223 1.48 -14.24 5.73
CA HIS A 223 1.02 -15.63 5.68
C HIS A 223 1.75 -16.46 4.62
N VAL A 224 2.04 -15.89 3.45
CA VAL A 224 2.79 -16.56 2.37
C VAL A 224 4.23 -16.85 2.77
N LEU A 225 4.88 -15.92 3.48
CA LEU A 225 6.22 -16.11 4.03
C LEU A 225 6.24 -17.23 5.08
N ASN A 226 5.15 -17.35 5.84
CA ASN A 226 4.93 -18.36 6.87
C ASN A 226 6.11 -18.49 7.85
N PRO A 227 6.42 -17.42 8.62
CA PRO A 227 7.52 -17.43 9.58
C PRO A 227 7.16 -18.26 10.83
N CYS A 228 8.14 -18.97 11.37
CA CYS A 228 8.06 -19.74 12.60
C CYS A 228 8.74 -18.98 13.76
N LYS A 229 8.45 -19.41 15.00
CA LYS A 229 8.94 -18.78 16.24
C LYS A 229 10.46 -18.70 16.36
N ASP A 230 11.19 -19.63 15.74
CA ASP A 230 12.65 -19.70 15.81
C ASP A 230 13.35 -19.10 14.58
N ASP A 231 12.59 -18.63 13.58
CA ASP A 231 13.16 -18.08 12.35
C ASP A 231 13.90 -16.78 12.62
N LEU A 232 15.03 -16.60 11.93
CA LEU A 232 15.64 -15.30 11.72
C LEU A 232 15.16 -14.71 10.39
N VAL A 233 14.33 -13.67 10.48
CA VAL A 233 13.66 -13.04 9.33
C VAL A 233 14.27 -11.68 9.02
N ILE A 234 14.39 -11.32 7.74
CA ILE A 234 14.71 -9.95 7.31
C ILE A 234 13.66 -9.40 6.35
N ASP A 235 13.25 -8.16 6.60
CA ASP A 235 12.44 -7.33 5.72
C ASP A 235 13.33 -6.22 5.15
N LEU A 236 13.64 -6.30 3.85
CA LEU A 236 14.65 -5.45 3.21
C LEU A 236 14.16 -4.03 2.89
N CYS A 237 12.85 -3.79 2.94
CA CYS A 237 12.20 -2.51 2.59
C CYS A 237 11.00 -2.29 3.52
N ALA A 238 11.29 -2.15 4.81
CA ALA A 238 10.30 -2.37 5.87
C ALA A 238 9.29 -1.23 6.07
N SER A 239 9.59 0.01 5.69
CA SER A 239 8.76 1.16 6.04
C SER A 239 7.37 1.13 5.38
N PRO A 240 6.29 1.46 6.11
CA PRO A 240 6.24 1.94 7.50
C PRO A 240 6.13 0.83 8.58
N GLY A 241 6.29 -0.45 8.22
CA GLY A 241 6.35 -1.57 9.17
C GLY A 241 5.11 -2.46 9.21
N GLY A 242 4.16 -2.29 8.30
CA GLY A 242 2.93 -3.09 8.28
C GLY A 242 3.20 -4.60 8.11
N LYS A 243 4.06 -4.98 7.16
CA LYS A 243 4.46 -6.39 6.95
C LYS A 243 5.44 -6.87 8.03
N THR A 244 6.38 -6.03 8.44
CA THR A 244 7.32 -6.31 9.52
C THR A 244 6.62 -6.65 10.84
N THR A 245 5.68 -5.82 11.28
CA THR A 245 4.91 -6.04 12.51
C THR A 245 3.99 -7.26 12.38
N HIS A 246 3.48 -7.52 11.18
CA HIS A 246 2.69 -8.73 10.91
C HIS A 246 3.53 -10.00 11.06
N ILE A 247 4.70 -10.07 10.41
CA ILE A 247 5.66 -11.18 10.54
C ILE A 247 5.99 -11.43 12.02
N ALA A 248 6.36 -10.39 12.75
CA ALA A 248 6.67 -10.49 14.18
C ALA A 248 5.48 -10.99 15.02
N THR A 249 4.25 -10.60 14.66
CA THR A 249 3.01 -11.08 15.30
C THR A 249 2.78 -12.57 15.00
N LEU A 250 3.00 -13.02 13.76
CA LEU A 250 2.88 -14.43 13.36
C LEU A 250 3.91 -15.32 14.08
N MET A 251 5.11 -14.79 14.32
CA MET A 251 6.15 -15.42 15.15
C MET A 251 5.84 -15.38 16.66
N LYS A 252 4.66 -14.89 17.05
CA LYS A 252 4.22 -14.72 18.44
C LYS A 252 5.14 -13.86 19.32
N GLY A 253 5.84 -12.90 18.72
CA GLY A 253 6.82 -12.07 19.42
C GLY A 253 8.11 -12.81 19.78
N GLU A 254 8.32 -14.02 19.26
CA GLU A 254 9.53 -14.84 19.44
C GLU A 254 10.46 -14.72 18.23
N GLY A 255 11.65 -15.33 18.29
CA GLY A 255 12.64 -15.28 17.21
C GLY A 255 13.19 -13.87 17.01
N ARG A 256 13.54 -13.52 15.76
CA ARG A 256 14.04 -12.17 15.45
C ARG A 256 13.65 -11.72 14.05
N VAL A 257 13.16 -10.49 13.95
CA VAL A 257 12.85 -9.80 12.70
C VAL A 257 13.77 -8.60 12.54
N ILE A 258 14.60 -8.60 11.49
CA ILE A 258 15.45 -7.48 11.09
C ILE A 258 14.69 -6.63 10.07
N ALA A 259 14.46 -5.36 10.38
CA ALA A 259 13.76 -4.43 9.53
C ALA A 259 14.72 -3.38 8.96
N ILE A 260 14.87 -3.34 7.63
CA ILE A 260 15.78 -2.43 6.94
C ILE A 260 14.98 -1.40 6.13
N ASP A 261 15.36 -0.14 6.22
CA ASP A 261 14.97 0.88 5.24
C ASP A 261 16.08 1.92 5.07
N LYS A 262 16.00 2.72 4.00
CA LYS A 262 17.09 3.58 3.52
C LYS A 262 17.28 4.86 4.36
N THR A 263 16.25 5.35 5.06
CA THR A 263 16.30 6.64 5.76
C THR A 263 15.87 6.53 7.22
N ASP A 264 16.45 7.36 8.09
CA ASP A 264 16.15 7.34 9.53
C ASP A 264 14.67 7.59 9.82
N LYS A 265 14.05 8.52 9.08
CA LYS A 265 12.61 8.81 9.21
C LYS A 265 11.77 7.55 9.00
N LYS A 266 12.04 6.80 7.94
CA LYS A 266 11.31 5.58 7.58
C LYS A 266 11.52 4.47 8.61
N VAL A 267 12.77 4.29 9.05
CA VAL A 267 13.12 3.32 10.09
C VAL A 267 12.46 3.67 11.42
N GLU A 268 12.36 4.95 11.75
CA GLU A 268 11.67 5.42 12.94
C GLU A 268 10.16 5.16 12.87
N GLU A 269 9.51 5.28 11.70
CA GLU A 269 8.11 4.87 11.51
C GLU A 269 7.91 3.37 11.82
N VAL A 270 8.81 2.51 11.33
CA VAL A 270 8.79 1.07 11.64
C VAL A 270 8.96 0.83 13.14
N ARG A 271 9.93 1.51 13.77
CA ARG A 271 10.22 1.38 15.20
C ARG A 271 9.04 1.81 16.05
N GLN A 272 8.37 2.91 15.70
CA GLN A 272 7.18 3.39 16.40
C GLN A 272 6.02 2.41 16.28
N ASN A 273 5.80 1.85 15.09
CA ASN A 273 4.76 0.83 14.90
C ASN A 273 5.05 -0.47 15.66
N ALA A 274 6.31 -0.94 15.66
CA ALA A 274 6.71 -2.11 16.45
C ALA A 274 6.52 -1.89 17.96
N ARG A 275 6.91 -0.72 18.48
CA ARG A 275 6.70 -0.34 19.89
C ARG A 275 5.22 -0.27 20.24
N ARG A 276 4.40 0.39 19.41
CA ARG A 276 2.94 0.47 19.60
C ARG A 276 2.30 -0.92 19.65
N TRP A 277 2.80 -1.84 18.84
CA TRP A 277 2.32 -3.23 18.78
C TRP A 277 2.89 -4.14 19.89
N GLY A 278 3.84 -3.65 20.68
CA GLY A 278 4.47 -4.42 21.77
C GLY A 278 5.45 -5.49 21.29
N LEU A 279 6.07 -5.30 20.11
CA LEU A 279 6.91 -6.29 19.45
C LEU A 279 8.39 -6.07 19.78
N GLY A 280 8.89 -6.76 20.81
CA GLY A 280 10.28 -6.67 21.26
C GLY A 280 11.29 -7.43 20.40
N ASN A 281 10.82 -8.32 19.51
CA ASN A 281 11.65 -9.13 18.61
C ASN A 281 12.01 -8.43 17.28
N VAL A 282 11.64 -7.16 17.11
CA VAL A 282 11.90 -6.37 15.89
C VAL A 282 13.10 -5.44 16.11
N SER A 283 14.14 -5.61 15.30
CA SER A 283 15.31 -4.72 15.28
C SER A 283 15.36 -3.92 13.98
N CYS A 284 15.32 -2.59 14.08
CA CYS A 284 15.24 -1.70 12.91
C CYS A 284 16.56 -0.97 12.64
N PHE A 285 17.02 -0.98 11.38
CA PHE A 285 18.27 -0.33 10.96
C PHE A 285 18.11 0.53 9.70
N THR A 286 18.75 1.69 9.73
CA THR A 286 18.91 2.54 8.54
C THR A 286 20.04 2.02 7.69
N PHE A 287 19.70 1.39 6.56
CA PHE A 287 20.68 0.81 5.67
C PHE A 287 20.17 0.72 4.23
N ASN A 288 21.08 0.80 3.26
CA ASN A 288 20.74 0.60 1.85
C ASN A 288 20.71 -0.90 1.52
N ALA A 289 19.54 -1.45 1.23
CA ALA A 289 19.35 -2.86 0.87
C ALA A 289 20.25 -3.34 -0.30
N ARG A 290 20.67 -2.44 -1.20
CA ARG A 290 21.60 -2.77 -2.30
C ARG A 290 23.04 -3.05 -1.84
N LYS A 291 23.39 -2.67 -0.61
CA LYS A 291 24.72 -2.83 -0.01
C LYS A 291 24.71 -3.78 1.19
N ILE A 292 23.61 -4.51 1.40
CA ILE A 292 23.35 -5.26 2.63
C ILE A 292 24.26 -6.48 2.81
N LEU A 293 24.93 -6.93 1.74
CA LEU A 293 25.85 -8.08 1.77
C LEU A 293 27.25 -7.67 2.24
N ASN A 294 27.81 -8.46 3.14
CA ASN A 294 29.21 -8.43 3.52
C ASN A 294 29.95 -9.65 2.96
N GLU A 295 30.67 -9.46 1.86
CA GLU A 295 31.43 -10.52 1.17
C GLU A 295 32.82 -10.76 1.77
N LYS A 296 33.37 -9.83 2.57
CA LYS A 296 34.80 -9.79 2.94
C LYS A 296 35.12 -10.25 4.37
N GLY A 297 34.22 -10.95 5.04
CA GLY A 297 34.50 -11.73 6.26
C GLY A 297 34.82 -10.95 7.55
N SER A 298 35.36 -9.74 7.48
CA SER A 298 35.72 -8.93 8.65
C SER A 298 34.53 -8.08 9.08
N ILE A 299 33.98 -8.37 10.26
CA ILE A 299 33.08 -7.45 10.96
C ILE A 299 33.96 -6.62 11.90
N PRO A 300 33.89 -5.28 11.90
CA PRO A 300 34.37 -4.52 13.05
C PRO A 300 33.50 -4.89 14.27
N GLY A 301 33.99 -5.86 15.05
CA GLY A 301 33.52 -6.17 16.41
C GLY A 301 32.12 -6.76 16.55
N VAL A 302 31.88 -8.01 16.11
CA VAL A 302 30.77 -8.82 16.63
C VAL A 302 31.12 -10.32 16.59
N ASN A 303 30.97 -11.00 17.72
CA ASN A 303 31.17 -12.45 17.88
C ASN A 303 30.36 -13.26 16.85
N PRO A 304 30.86 -14.44 16.40
CA PRO A 304 30.07 -15.38 15.60
C PRO A 304 28.88 -15.86 16.45
N GLY A 305 27.67 -15.40 16.13
CA GLY A 305 26.44 -15.73 16.86
C GLY A 305 25.52 -14.53 17.13
N CYS A 306 25.99 -13.29 16.96
CA CYS A 306 25.16 -12.11 17.17
C CYS A 306 24.86 -11.42 15.82
N VAL A 307 23.79 -11.83 15.14
CA VAL A 307 23.24 -11.06 14.01
C VAL A 307 22.58 -9.82 14.61
N SER A 308 23.36 -8.75 14.79
CA SER A 308 22.91 -7.53 15.45
C SER A 308 22.85 -6.31 14.53
N MET A 309 23.67 -6.22 13.46
CA MET A 309 23.76 -5.04 12.61
C MET A 309 24.09 -5.38 11.14
N PRO A 310 23.55 -4.63 10.16
CA PRO A 310 23.97 -4.72 8.76
C PRO A 310 25.37 -4.09 8.53
N PRO A 311 26.12 -4.50 7.47
CA PRO A 311 25.77 -5.52 6.47
C PRO A 311 25.95 -6.96 6.99
N PHE A 312 25.23 -7.91 6.39
CA PHE A 312 25.16 -9.31 6.81
C PHE A 312 25.90 -10.25 5.85
N ARG A 313 26.39 -11.38 6.37
CA ARG A 313 27.01 -12.43 5.54
C ARG A 313 25.94 -13.12 4.66
N PRO A 314 26.32 -13.73 3.52
CA PRO A 314 25.44 -14.63 2.79
C PRO A 314 24.87 -15.73 3.71
N GLU A 315 23.70 -16.25 3.35
CA GLU A 315 23.08 -17.41 4.01
C GLU A 315 22.88 -17.25 5.53
N THR A 316 22.47 -16.05 5.95
CA THR A 316 22.24 -15.72 7.36
C THR A 316 20.78 -15.91 7.78
N PHE A 317 19.83 -15.71 6.88
CA PHE A 317 18.39 -15.61 7.21
C PHE A 317 17.61 -16.85 6.76
N ASP A 318 16.71 -17.33 7.62
CA ASP A 318 15.79 -18.43 7.32
C ASP A 318 14.67 -17.96 6.38
N LYS A 319 14.25 -16.71 6.53
CA LYS A 319 13.19 -16.08 5.76
C LYS A 319 13.58 -14.67 5.31
N VAL A 320 13.28 -14.34 4.06
CA VAL A 320 13.54 -13.01 3.49
C VAL A 320 12.25 -12.46 2.86
N LEU A 321 11.84 -11.27 3.29
CA LEU A 321 10.81 -10.48 2.62
C LEU A 321 11.46 -9.37 1.80
N VAL A 322 11.09 -9.32 0.51
CA VAL A 322 11.43 -8.24 -0.43
C VAL A 322 10.12 -7.57 -0.86
N ASP A 323 9.61 -6.66 -0.04
CA ASP A 323 8.51 -5.76 -0.41
C ASP A 323 9.06 -4.56 -1.17
N ALA A 324 9.36 -4.77 -2.46
CA ALA A 324 10.28 -3.90 -3.17
C ALA A 324 9.67 -2.51 -3.45
N PRO A 325 10.49 -1.43 -3.43
CA PRO A 325 10.06 -0.14 -3.94
C PRO A 325 9.69 -0.30 -5.42
N CYS A 326 8.49 0.15 -5.77
CA CYS A 326 7.90 0.00 -7.09
C CYS A 326 7.21 1.29 -7.53
N SER A 327 6.80 1.31 -8.79
CA SER A 327 6.07 2.44 -9.39
C SER A 327 4.74 2.76 -8.70
N GLY A 328 4.18 1.82 -7.91
CA GLY A 328 2.95 2.03 -7.15
C GLY A 328 1.69 2.15 -8.00
N LEU A 329 1.74 1.72 -9.28
CA LEU A 329 0.64 1.87 -10.24
C LEU A 329 -0.63 1.07 -9.87
N GLY A 330 -0.55 0.16 -8.90
CA GLY A 330 -1.70 -0.59 -8.39
C GLY A 330 -2.41 0.06 -7.21
N ARG A 331 -1.91 1.18 -6.66
CA ARG A 331 -2.54 1.84 -5.50
C ARG A 331 -3.98 2.29 -5.81
N ARG A 332 -4.86 2.26 -4.81
CA ARG A 332 -6.25 2.69 -4.96
C ARG A 332 -6.76 3.43 -3.71
N PRO A 333 -7.44 4.58 -3.86
CA PRO A 333 -7.61 5.32 -5.12
C PRO A 333 -6.28 5.92 -5.61
N GLN A 334 -6.17 6.15 -6.91
CA GLN A 334 -5.18 7.02 -7.53
C GLN A 334 -5.92 8.13 -8.28
N LEU A 335 -5.92 9.34 -7.75
CA LEU A 335 -6.57 10.49 -8.41
C LEU A 335 -5.65 11.14 -9.43
N HIS A 336 -4.34 11.12 -9.15
CA HIS A 336 -3.31 11.58 -10.06
C HIS A 336 -1.99 10.84 -9.79
N ASN A 337 -1.27 10.49 -10.85
CA ASN A 337 0.05 9.89 -10.76
C ASN A 337 1.02 10.60 -11.72
N ALA A 338 2.03 11.26 -11.13
CA ALA A 338 3.03 12.05 -11.83
C ALA A 338 4.30 11.27 -12.21
N ILE A 339 4.28 9.93 -12.12
CA ILE A 339 5.46 9.12 -12.42
C ILE A 339 5.94 9.33 -13.86
N THR A 340 7.24 9.49 -14.00
CA THR A 340 7.89 9.67 -15.30
C THR A 340 8.24 8.33 -15.95
N GLU A 341 8.36 8.32 -17.28
CA GLU A 341 8.79 7.13 -18.02
C GLU A 341 10.17 6.62 -17.56
N LYS A 342 11.10 7.55 -17.27
CA LYS A 342 12.41 7.24 -16.71
C LYS A 342 12.28 6.51 -15.37
N GLU A 343 11.37 6.94 -14.51
CA GLU A 343 11.14 6.27 -13.22
C GLU A 343 10.54 4.88 -13.43
N LEU A 344 9.54 4.72 -14.30
CA LEU A 344 8.95 3.41 -14.63
C LEU A 344 10.02 2.38 -15.02
N HIS A 345 10.92 2.73 -15.93
CA HIS A 345 12.00 1.83 -16.35
C HIS A 345 13.09 1.60 -15.29
N SER A 346 13.22 2.49 -14.30
CA SER A 346 14.27 2.39 -13.28
C SER A 346 13.95 1.40 -12.16
N HIS A 347 12.67 1.19 -11.85
CA HIS A 347 12.23 0.37 -10.71
C HIS A 347 12.59 -1.10 -10.88
N GLY A 348 12.37 -1.68 -12.06
CA GLY A 348 12.72 -3.09 -12.32
C GLY A 348 14.21 -3.38 -12.09
N LYS A 349 15.11 -2.47 -12.46
CA LYS A 349 16.55 -2.61 -12.19
C LYS A 349 16.87 -2.54 -10.70
N LEU A 350 16.26 -1.59 -9.98
CA LEU A 350 16.40 -1.46 -8.53
C LEU A 350 15.92 -2.72 -7.79
N GLN A 351 14.77 -3.26 -8.21
CA GLN A 351 14.17 -4.45 -7.64
C GLN A 351 15.06 -5.68 -7.82
N LYS A 352 15.62 -5.88 -9.02
CA LYS A 352 16.58 -6.96 -9.29
C LYS A 352 17.82 -6.87 -8.40
N ASP A 353 18.36 -5.67 -8.19
CA ASP A 353 19.49 -5.46 -7.27
C ASP A 353 19.17 -5.84 -5.82
N ILE A 354 17.99 -5.44 -5.32
CA ILE A 354 17.55 -5.77 -3.95
C ILE A 354 17.26 -7.26 -3.82
N LEU A 355 16.55 -7.84 -4.80
CA LEU A 355 16.18 -9.26 -4.81
C LEU A 355 17.41 -10.16 -4.87
N ARG A 356 18.41 -9.81 -5.70
CA ARG A 356 19.73 -10.51 -5.73
C ARG A 356 20.33 -10.62 -4.34
N ASN A 357 20.36 -9.51 -3.60
CA ASN A 357 20.91 -9.50 -2.25
C ASN A 357 20.05 -10.30 -1.27
N GLY A 358 18.72 -10.21 -1.39
CA GLY A 358 17.80 -11.04 -0.61
C GLY A 358 18.03 -12.54 -0.83
N ILE A 359 18.25 -12.97 -2.07
CA ILE A 359 18.57 -14.36 -2.42
C ILE A 359 19.90 -14.78 -1.81
N SER A 360 20.93 -13.93 -1.88
CA SER A 360 22.24 -14.23 -1.28
C SER A 360 22.19 -14.32 0.25
N LEU A 361 21.38 -13.48 0.91
CA LEU A 361 21.18 -13.51 2.37
C LEU A 361 20.40 -14.74 2.85
N LEU A 362 19.61 -15.36 1.98
CA LEU A 362 18.77 -16.49 2.31
C LEU A 362 19.60 -17.78 2.47
N LYS A 363 19.38 -18.51 3.56
CA LYS A 363 19.96 -19.85 3.78
C LYS A 363 19.49 -20.86 2.73
N ALA A 364 20.30 -21.90 2.51
CA ALA A 364 19.84 -23.15 1.89
C ALA A 364 18.57 -23.67 2.61
N GLY A 365 17.54 -24.04 1.85
CA GLY A 365 16.23 -24.42 2.38
C GLY A 365 15.37 -23.27 2.87
N GLY A 366 15.86 -22.02 2.81
CA GLY A 366 15.12 -20.83 3.24
C GLY A 366 14.00 -20.43 2.27
N THR A 367 13.07 -19.61 2.76
CA THR A 367 11.96 -19.05 1.96
C THR A 367 12.13 -17.56 1.70
N LEU A 368 11.94 -17.13 0.44
CA LEU A 368 11.89 -15.73 0.08
C LEU A 368 10.51 -15.37 -0.48
N VAL A 369 9.96 -14.24 -0.06
CA VAL A 369 8.76 -13.64 -0.67
C VAL A 369 9.14 -12.33 -1.31
N TYR A 370 8.81 -12.19 -2.59
CA TYR A 370 8.90 -10.94 -3.34
C TYR A 370 7.49 -10.39 -3.55
N SER A 371 7.30 -9.10 -3.27
CA SER A 371 6.02 -8.43 -3.49
C SER A 371 6.15 -7.01 -3.99
N THR A 372 5.15 -6.54 -4.72
CA THR A 372 5.02 -5.15 -5.18
C THR A 372 3.55 -4.71 -5.13
N CYS A 373 3.30 -3.40 -5.05
CA CYS A 373 1.97 -2.80 -5.22
C CYS A 373 1.81 -2.16 -6.61
N THR A 374 2.38 -2.79 -7.63
CA THR A 374 2.28 -2.34 -9.03
C THR A 374 1.65 -3.39 -9.94
N LEU A 375 1.25 -2.93 -11.13
CA LEU A 375 0.56 -3.68 -12.15
C LEU A 375 1.39 -3.90 -13.42
N THR A 376 2.68 -3.59 -13.41
CA THR A 376 3.56 -3.72 -14.58
C THR A 376 4.16 -5.11 -14.65
N ALA A 377 4.31 -5.66 -15.86
CA ALA A 377 5.00 -6.93 -16.06
C ALA A 377 6.50 -6.81 -15.76
N GLU A 378 7.09 -5.66 -16.08
CA GLU A 378 8.52 -5.36 -15.96
C GLU A 378 9.02 -5.41 -14.51
N GLU A 379 8.16 -5.08 -13.56
CA GLU A 379 8.45 -5.12 -12.11
C GLU A 379 7.98 -6.42 -11.44
N ASN A 380 7.17 -7.23 -12.14
CA ASN A 380 6.54 -8.43 -11.59
C ASN A 380 7.10 -9.68 -12.28
N GLU A 381 6.40 -10.20 -13.30
CA GLU A 381 6.77 -11.44 -14.00
C GLU A 381 8.19 -11.39 -14.57
N SER A 382 8.62 -10.26 -15.15
CA SER A 382 9.98 -10.12 -15.69
C SER A 382 11.08 -10.12 -14.61
N VAL A 383 10.75 -9.74 -13.37
CA VAL A 383 11.68 -9.86 -12.23
C VAL A 383 11.75 -11.31 -11.76
N VAL A 384 10.62 -12.02 -11.72
CA VAL A 384 10.57 -13.45 -11.39
C VAL A 384 11.37 -14.28 -12.40
N GLU A 385 11.12 -14.06 -13.69
CA GLU A 385 11.85 -14.76 -14.77
C GLU A 385 13.35 -14.53 -14.68
N TRP A 386 13.76 -13.27 -14.48
CA TRP A 386 15.15 -12.92 -14.28
C TRP A 386 15.73 -13.66 -13.06
N ALA A 387 15.01 -13.72 -11.94
CA ALA A 387 15.49 -14.37 -10.73
C ALA A 387 15.70 -15.87 -10.95
N LEU A 388 14.77 -16.55 -11.64
CA LEU A 388 14.88 -17.97 -11.96
C LEU A 388 16.02 -18.26 -12.95
N THR A 389 16.24 -17.37 -13.91
CA THR A 389 17.33 -17.51 -14.90
C THR A 389 18.70 -17.23 -14.28
N ALA A 390 18.80 -16.21 -13.43
CA ALA A 390 20.06 -15.76 -12.86
C ALA A 390 20.51 -16.58 -11.64
N HIS A 391 19.60 -17.32 -10.99
CA HIS A 391 19.86 -18.06 -9.75
C HIS A 391 19.36 -19.50 -9.86
N ALA A 392 20.22 -20.40 -10.33
CA ALA A 392 19.88 -21.81 -10.55
C ALA A 392 19.45 -22.57 -9.28
N ASN A 393 19.87 -22.11 -8.09
CA ASN A 393 19.45 -22.67 -6.82
C ASN A 393 18.10 -22.13 -6.32
N LEU A 394 17.49 -21.17 -7.00
CA LEU A 394 16.19 -20.62 -6.62
C LEU A 394 15.07 -21.31 -7.38
N ARG A 395 14.03 -21.77 -6.67
CA ARG A 395 12.83 -22.35 -7.29
C ARG A 395 11.59 -21.57 -6.92
N LEU A 396 10.74 -21.31 -7.91
CA LEU A 396 9.40 -20.77 -7.68
C LEU A 396 8.50 -21.86 -7.10
N VAL A 397 7.82 -21.58 -6.00
CA VAL A 397 6.93 -22.52 -5.30
C VAL A 397 5.49 -22.02 -5.25
N PRO A 398 4.49 -22.91 -5.25
CA PRO A 398 3.09 -22.51 -5.17
C PRO A 398 2.77 -21.70 -3.90
N ILE A 399 1.87 -20.74 -4.05
CA ILE A 399 1.25 -20.03 -2.94
C ILE A 399 -0.08 -20.72 -2.63
N ASP A 400 -0.21 -21.28 -1.43
CA ASP A 400 -1.44 -21.91 -0.95
C ASP A 400 -2.46 -20.86 -0.50
N SER A 401 -3.08 -20.21 -1.48
CA SER A 401 -4.15 -19.25 -1.28
C SER A 401 -5.04 -19.19 -2.51
N ALA A 402 -6.35 -19.15 -2.28
CA ALA A 402 -7.36 -18.90 -3.31
C ALA A 402 -7.51 -17.39 -3.63
N LEU A 403 -6.80 -16.52 -2.91
CA LEU A 403 -6.82 -15.08 -3.14
C LEU A 403 -5.83 -14.67 -4.22
N GLY A 404 -6.27 -13.80 -5.10
CA GLY A 404 -5.49 -13.33 -6.25
C GLY A 404 -5.59 -14.29 -7.44
N GLU A 405 -5.39 -13.73 -8.62
CA GLU A 405 -5.32 -14.45 -9.90
C GLU A 405 -3.89 -14.99 -10.13
N PRO A 406 -3.69 -15.96 -11.03
CA PRO A 406 -2.36 -16.33 -11.51
C PRO A 406 -1.59 -15.15 -12.12
N GLY A 407 -0.28 -15.32 -12.30
CA GLY A 407 0.53 -14.37 -13.05
C GLY A 407 0.08 -14.22 -14.51
N MET A 408 0.45 -13.10 -15.14
CA MET A 408 0.07 -12.85 -16.53
C MET A 408 1.12 -13.38 -17.51
N ALA A 409 0.65 -13.90 -18.64
CA ALA A 409 1.54 -14.26 -19.74
C ALA A 409 2.11 -12.97 -20.37
N VAL A 410 3.43 -12.87 -20.43
CA VAL A 410 4.14 -11.73 -21.04
C VAL A 410 4.78 -12.22 -22.33
N ALA A 411 4.57 -11.48 -23.44
CA ALA A 411 5.15 -11.84 -24.72
C ALA A 411 6.68 -11.93 -24.64
N GLY A 412 7.24 -13.06 -25.08
CA GLY A 412 8.68 -13.33 -25.03
C GLY A 412 9.20 -13.79 -23.66
N SER A 413 8.34 -13.94 -22.64
CA SER A 413 8.74 -14.53 -21.36
C SER A 413 8.82 -16.06 -21.44
N GLY A 414 9.83 -16.63 -20.81
CA GLY A 414 10.04 -18.06 -20.60
C GLY A 414 9.25 -18.66 -19.44
N LEU A 415 8.42 -17.89 -18.72
CA LEU A 415 7.58 -18.43 -17.66
C LEU A 415 6.47 -19.31 -18.24
N THR A 416 6.41 -20.56 -17.78
CA THR A 416 5.39 -21.52 -18.23
C THR A 416 4.04 -21.24 -17.57
N ARG A 417 2.96 -21.82 -18.12
CA ARG A 417 1.63 -21.79 -17.46
C ARG A 417 1.66 -22.33 -16.03
N MET A 418 2.52 -23.32 -15.76
CA MET A 418 2.70 -23.86 -14.41
C MET A 418 3.38 -22.85 -13.49
N ASP A 419 4.33 -22.07 -13.98
CA ASP A 419 4.99 -21.03 -13.19
C ASP A 419 4.05 -19.87 -12.88
N LEU A 420 3.29 -19.43 -13.89
CA LEU A 420 2.26 -18.40 -13.70
C LEU A 420 1.21 -18.82 -12.66
N GLY A 421 0.84 -20.10 -12.60
CA GLY A 421 -0.07 -20.66 -11.59
C GLY A 421 0.46 -20.60 -10.14
N LYS A 422 1.78 -20.45 -9.95
CA LYS A 422 2.41 -20.31 -8.62
C LYS A 422 2.43 -18.87 -8.11
N LEU A 423 2.21 -17.90 -8.99
CA LEU A 423 2.18 -16.48 -8.67
C LEU A 423 0.80 -16.05 -8.19
N ARG A 424 0.72 -14.93 -7.48
CA ARG A 424 -0.55 -14.27 -7.15
C ARG A 424 -0.52 -12.81 -7.55
N ARG A 425 -1.48 -12.42 -8.39
CA ARG A 425 -1.70 -11.07 -8.88
C ARG A 425 -3.08 -10.58 -8.46
N PHE A 426 -3.15 -9.37 -7.96
CA PHE A 426 -4.38 -8.67 -7.63
C PHE A 426 -4.52 -7.53 -8.64
N GLN A 427 -5.63 -7.47 -9.34
CA GLN A 427 -5.86 -6.53 -10.44
C GLN A 427 -7.37 -6.35 -10.69
N TYR A 428 -7.73 -5.56 -11.70
CA TYR A 428 -9.12 -5.39 -12.08
C TYR A 428 -9.75 -6.76 -12.41
N PRO A 429 -10.85 -7.15 -11.75
CA PRO A 429 -11.40 -8.50 -11.87
C PRO A 429 -11.91 -8.78 -13.28
N THR A 430 -11.61 -9.98 -13.79
CA THR A 430 -12.14 -10.48 -15.06
C THR A 430 -13.48 -11.22 -14.86
N GLY A 431 -14.42 -11.05 -15.79
CA GLY A 431 -15.56 -11.97 -15.97
C GLY A 431 -16.77 -11.86 -15.03
N VAL A 432 -16.84 -10.88 -14.13
CA VAL A 432 -18.04 -10.60 -13.31
C VAL A 432 -18.16 -9.09 -13.17
N GLU A 433 -19.38 -8.54 -13.22
CA GLU A 433 -19.61 -7.16 -12.77
C GLU A 433 -19.00 -7.01 -11.38
N SER A 434 -18.02 -6.11 -11.23
CA SER A 434 -17.27 -5.91 -10.00
C SER A 434 -18.22 -5.54 -8.87
N SER A 435 -18.78 -6.54 -8.18
CA SER A 435 -19.63 -6.28 -7.04
C SER A 435 -18.72 -5.78 -5.93
N HIS A 436 -18.96 -4.55 -5.47
CA HIS A 436 -18.25 -3.97 -4.31
C HIS A 436 -18.33 -4.86 -3.05
N SER A 437 -19.20 -5.87 -3.04
CA SER A 437 -19.33 -6.88 -2.00
C SER A 437 -18.22 -7.94 -1.98
N ASP A 438 -17.47 -8.17 -3.07
CA ASP A 438 -16.37 -9.15 -3.07
C ASP A 438 -15.05 -8.49 -2.62
N TYR A 439 -14.83 -8.45 -1.31
CA TYR A 439 -13.63 -7.90 -0.69
C TYR A 439 -12.33 -8.66 -1.05
N ASN A 440 -12.42 -9.87 -1.62
CA ASN A 440 -11.24 -10.60 -2.10
C ASN A 440 -10.73 -10.07 -3.43
N ARG A 441 -11.63 -9.51 -4.25
CA ARG A 441 -11.33 -8.98 -5.60
C ARG A 441 -11.26 -7.45 -5.62
N ASP A 442 -12.03 -6.75 -4.78
CA ASP A 442 -11.96 -5.29 -4.66
C ASP A 442 -10.78 -4.85 -3.78
N THR A 443 -9.57 -5.10 -4.25
CA THR A 443 -8.31 -4.76 -3.55
C THR A 443 -7.49 -3.74 -4.34
N ILE A 444 -6.36 -3.30 -3.81
CA ILE A 444 -5.36 -2.63 -4.65
C ILE A 444 -4.77 -3.61 -5.69
N GLY A 445 -4.15 -3.06 -6.73
CA GLY A 445 -3.24 -3.80 -7.59
C GLY A 445 -1.99 -4.25 -6.83
N PHE A 446 -1.65 -5.53 -6.92
CA PHE A 446 -0.58 -6.13 -6.12
C PHE A 446 -0.03 -7.41 -6.76
N PHE A 447 1.20 -7.78 -6.40
CA PHE A 447 1.85 -9.00 -6.89
C PHE A 447 2.63 -9.69 -5.77
N ILE A 448 2.61 -11.03 -5.78
CA ILE A 448 3.33 -11.87 -4.82
C ILE A 448 3.97 -13.05 -5.57
N ALA A 449 5.25 -13.26 -5.32
CA ALA A 449 6.00 -14.45 -5.73
C ALA A 449 6.68 -15.06 -4.50
N LYS A 450 6.64 -16.40 -4.39
CA LYS A 450 7.28 -17.16 -3.32
C LYS A 450 8.34 -18.08 -3.90
N PHE A 451 9.53 -18.02 -3.32
CA PHE A 451 10.67 -18.82 -3.73
C PHE A 451 11.19 -19.67 -2.57
N LEU A 452 11.77 -20.81 -2.92
CA LEU A 452 12.61 -21.58 -2.02
C LEU A 452 14.04 -21.60 -2.58
N LYS A 453 15.04 -21.41 -1.72
CA LYS A 453 16.44 -21.65 -2.09
C LYS A 453 16.75 -23.12 -1.84
N SER A 454 17.17 -23.82 -2.88
CA SER A 454 17.61 -25.21 -2.81
C SER A 454 18.93 -25.31 -2.03
N SER A 455 19.18 -26.49 -1.47
CA SER A 455 20.41 -26.82 -0.75
C SER A 455 21.64 -26.79 -1.61
#